data_AF-A0A087WWJ8-F1
#
_entry.id   AF-A0A087WWJ8-F1
#
_cell.length_a   1.000
_cell.length_b   1.000
_cell.length_c   1.000
_cell.angle_alpha   90.00
_cell.angle_beta   90.00
_cell.angle_gamma   90.00
#
_symmetry.space_group_name_H-M   'P 1'
#
loop_
_entity.id
_entity.type
_entity.pdbx_description
1 polymer ?
#
loop_
_entity_poly.entity_id
_entity_poly.type
_entity_poly.pdbx_seq_one_letter_code
_entity_poly.pdbx_strand_id
1 'polypeptide(L)'
;MGSLSTANVEFCLDVFKELNSNNIGDNIFFSSLSLLYALSMVLLGARGETEEQLEKVLHFSHTVDSLKPGFKDSPKCSQAGRIHSEFGVEFSQINQPDSNCTLSIANRLYGTKTMAFHQQYLSCSEKWYQARLQTVDFEQSTEETRKTINAWVENKTNGKVANLFGKSTIDPSSVMVLVNA
;
A
#
# COMPACT_ATOMS: atom_id res chain seq x y z
N MET A 1 15.56 -3.97 -15.74
CA MET A 1 14.49 -3.97 -14.72
C MET A 1 14.31 -2.55 -14.21
N GLY A 2 13.08 -2.12 -13.98
CA GLY A 2 12.79 -0.81 -13.41
C GLY A 2 13.29 -0.71 -11.97
N SER A 3 13.45 0.52 -11.49
CA SER A 3 13.99 0.81 -10.16
C SER A 3 13.11 0.21 -9.05
N LEU A 4 11.79 0.31 -9.20
CA LEU A 4 10.79 -0.32 -8.34
C LEU A 4 10.83 -1.85 -8.34
N SER A 5 11.11 -2.50 -9.49
CA SER A 5 11.14 -3.95 -9.57
C SER A 5 12.31 -4.54 -8.78
N THR A 6 13.48 -3.90 -8.83
CA THR A 6 14.65 -4.31 -8.03
C THR A 6 14.36 -4.19 -6.54
N ALA A 7 13.84 -3.04 -6.11
CA ALA A 7 13.45 -2.81 -4.71
C ALA A 7 12.43 -3.84 -4.22
N ASN A 8 11.43 -4.19 -5.04
CA ASN A 8 10.45 -5.22 -4.70
C ASN A 8 11.08 -6.61 -4.54
N VAL A 9 12.08 -6.98 -5.35
CA VAL A 9 12.79 -8.26 -5.24
C VAL A 9 13.63 -8.30 -3.96
N GLU A 10 14.38 -7.24 -3.66
CA GLU A 10 15.20 -7.15 -2.45
C GLU A 10 14.32 -7.19 -1.18
N PHE A 11 13.25 -6.41 -1.16
CA PHE A 11 12.24 -6.44 -0.10
C PHE A 11 11.61 -7.83 0.06
N CYS A 12 11.24 -8.49 -1.04
CA CYS A 12 10.69 -9.85 -1.03
C CYS A 12 11.63 -10.84 -0.34
N LEU A 13 12.93 -10.79 -0.68
CA LEU A 13 13.93 -11.67 -0.10
C LEU A 13 14.13 -11.42 1.39
N ASP A 14 14.07 -10.16 1.83
CA ASP A 14 14.20 -9.82 3.25
C ASP A 14 12.97 -10.25 4.06
N VAL A 15 11.75 -10.00 3.54
CA VAL A 15 10.51 -10.51 4.15
C VAL A 15 10.52 -12.04 4.21
N PHE A 16 10.94 -12.72 3.15
CA PHE A 16 11.01 -14.18 3.12
C PHE A 16 11.97 -14.72 4.19
N LYS A 17 13.16 -14.13 4.35
CA LYS A 17 14.12 -14.54 5.38
C LYS A 17 13.53 -14.41 6.78
N GLU A 18 12.84 -13.30 7.06
CA GLU A 18 12.20 -13.05 8.35
C GLU A 18 11.06 -14.04 8.62
N LEU A 19 10.20 -14.28 7.62
CA LEU A 19 9.11 -15.26 7.74
C LEU A 19 9.65 -16.69 7.92
N ASN A 20 10.66 -17.08 7.15
CA ASN A 20 11.23 -18.43 7.20
C ASN A 20 11.91 -18.75 8.53
N SER A 21 12.51 -17.74 9.18
CA SER A 21 13.13 -17.90 10.50
C SER A 21 12.10 -18.25 11.59
N ASN A 22 10.84 -17.88 11.38
CA ASN A 22 9.75 -18.06 12.35
C ASN A 22 8.76 -19.18 11.98
N ASN A 23 8.85 -19.76 10.77
CA ASN A 23 7.87 -20.72 10.24
C ASN A 23 8.57 -21.97 9.64
N ILE A 24 9.52 -22.55 10.37
CA ILE A 24 10.33 -23.67 9.89
C ILE A 24 9.45 -24.90 9.64
N GLY A 25 9.41 -25.35 8.38
CA GLY A 25 8.66 -26.54 7.96
C GLY A 25 7.22 -26.25 7.51
N ASP A 26 6.78 -24.99 7.59
CA ASP A 26 5.46 -24.56 7.12
C ASP A 26 5.51 -23.99 5.70
N ASN A 27 4.34 -23.92 5.06
CA ASN A 27 4.20 -23.26 3.77
C ASN A 27 4.27 -21.73 3.93
N ILE A 28 5.07 -21.07 3.11
CA ILE A 28 5.18 -19.60 3.08
C ILE A 28 4.66 -19.09 1.74
N PHE A 29 3.65 -18.23 1.77
CA PHE A 29 3.09 -17.57 0.59
C PHE A 29 2.68 -16.14 0.94
N PHE A 30 3.16 -15.17 0.17
CA PHE A 30 2.81 -13.76 0.32
C PHE A 30 3.02 -13.00 -0.99
N SER A 31 2.39 -11.83 -1.10
CA SER A 31 2.60 -10.90 -2.22
C SER A 31 3.50 -9.75 -1.76
N SER A 32 4.78 -9.80 -2.13
CA SER A 32 5.73 -8.72 -1.84
C SER A 32 5.25 -7.39 -2.39
N LEU A 33 4.72 -7.40 -3.62
CA LEU A 33 4.23 -6.18 -4.27
C LEU A 33 3.07 -5.55 -3.48
N SER A 34 2.14 -6.37 -2.99
CA SER A 34 1.00 -5.89 -2.19
C SER A 34 1.45 -5.16 -0.91
N LEU A 35 2.39 -5.77 -0.18
CA LEU A 35 3.01 -5.17 1.00
C LEU A 35 3.74 -3.86 0.66
N LEU A 36 4.47 -3.86 -0.46
CA LEU A 36 5.20 -2.69 -0.93
C LEU A 36 4.24 -1.52 -1.24
N TYR A 37 3.10 -1.77 -1.89
CA TYR A 37 2.07 -0.75 -2.14
C TYR A 37 1.51 -0.18 -0.82
N ALA A 38 1.13 -1.05 0.12
CA ALA A 38 0.57 -0.64 1.41
C ALA A 38 1.56 0.22 2.21
N LEU A 39 2.80 -0.22 2.34
CA LEU A 39 3.85 0.51 3.07
C LEU A 39 4.28 1.79 2.37
N SER A 40 4.24 1.84 1.03
CA SER A 40 4.57 3.06 0.29
C SER A 40 3.49 4.14 0.44
N MET A 41 2.22 3.75 0.64
CA MET A 41 1.18 4.71 1.02
C MET A 41 1.37 5.27 2.45
N VAL A 42 2.04 4.53 3.34
CA VAL A 42 2.47 5.04 4.66
C VAL A 42 3.64 6.00 4.48
N LEU A 43 4.66 5.60 3.71
CA LEU A 43 5.84 6.42 3.39
C LEU A 43 5.44 7.79 2.81
N LEU A 44 4.43 7.83 1.94
CA LEU A 44 3.91 9.07 1.35
C LEU A 44 3.58 10.14 2.41
N GLY A 45 3.09 9.73 3.58
CA GLY A 45 2.74 10.61 4.71
C GLY A 45 3.80 10.69 5.82
N ALA A 46 4.84 9.85 5.78
CA ALA A 46 5.89 9.80 6.79
C ALA A 46 6.90 10.94 6.62
N ARG A 47 7.53 11.40 7.71
CA ARG A 47 8.58 12.42 7.69
C ARG A 47 9.66 12.09 8.72
N GLY A 48 10.89 12.58 8.51
CA GLY A 48 11.99 12.44 9.45
C GLY A 48 12.40 10.98 9.63
N GLU A 49 12.69 10.55 10.87
CA GLU A 49 13.17 9.19 11.15
C GLU A 49 12.22 8.09 10.64
N THR A 50 10.90 8.32 10.68
CA THR A 50 9.91 7.35 10.16
C THR A 50 10.02 7.18 8.64
N GLU A 51 10.27 8.26 7.92
CA GLU A 51 10.48 8.24 6.47
C GLU A 51 11.77 7.48 6.14
N GLU A 52 12.87 7.82 6.82
CA GLU A 52 14.18 7.18 6.61
C GLU A 52 14.15 5.67 6.88
N GLN A 53 13.47 5.23 7.94
CA GLN A 53 13.33 3.80 8.25
C GLN A 53 12.52 3.06 7.19
N LEU A 54 11.42 3.66 6.71
CA LEU A 54 10.60 3.07 5.65
C LEU A 54 11.37 3.02 4.33
N GLU A 55 12.04 4.09 3.92
CA GLU A 55 12.85 4.12 2.69
C GLU A 55 13.95 3.05 2.70
N LYS A 56 14.59 2.85 3.85
CA LYS A 56 15.62 1.83 4.02
C LYS A 56 15.06 0.42 3.90
N VAL A 57 13.96 0.11 4.61
CA VAL A 57 13.35 -1.24 4.60
C VAL A 57 12.76 -1.57 3.23
N LEU A 58 12.20 -0.58 2.53
CA LEU A 58 11.60 -0.74 1.22
C LEU A 58 12.64 -0.70 0.08
N HIS A 59 13.94 -0.57 0.40
CA HIS A 59 15.03 -0.47 -0.58
C HIS A 59 14.89 0.72 -1.54
N PHE A 60 14.31 1.83 -1.10
CA PHE A 60 14.18 3.04 -1.92
C PHE A 60 15.39 3.97 -1.82
N SER A 61 16.17 3.88 -0.75
CA SER A 61 17.37 4.72 -0.53
C SER A 61 18.39 4.64 -1.68
N HIS A 62 18.62 3.47 -2.24
CA HIS A 62 19.55 3.26 -3.38
C HIS A 62 18.94 3.61 -4.74
N THR A 63 17.63 3.78 -4.75
CA THR A 63 16.81 3.88 -5.95
C THR A 63 16.64 5.35 -6.34
N VAL A 64 16.59 6.27 -5.38
CA VAL A 64 16.48 7.73 -5.61
C VAL A 64 17.66 8.29 -6.42
N ASP A 65 18.89 7.80 -6.19
CA ASP A 65 20.09 8.21 -6.92
C ASP A 65 20.08 7.77 -8.40
N SER A 66 19.36 6.69 -8.72
CA SER A 66 19.30 6.09 -10.06
C SER A 66 18.24 6.74 -10.96
N LEU A 67 17.37 7.60 -10.41
CA LEU A 67 16.28 8.21 -11.14
C LEU A 67 16.80 9.42 -11.93
N LYS A 68 16.93 9.28 -13.26
CA LYS A 68 17.35 10.36 -14.19
C LYS A 68 16.43 11.60 -14.14
N PRO A 69 16.91 12.85 -14.31
CA PRO A 69 16.17 14.10 -14.03
C PRO A 69 15.02 14.47 -15.01
N GLY A 70 14.26 13.51 -15.55
CA GLY A 70 13.31 13.73 -16.66
C GLY A 70 11.82 13.88 -16.30
N PHE A 71 11.37 13.50 -15.10
CA PHE A 71 9.95 13.55 -14.74
C PHE A 71 9.67 14.70 -13.78
N LYS A 72 8.99 15.74 -14.30
CA LYS A 72 8.46 16.84 -13.48
C LYS A 72 7.17 16.35 -12.82
N ASP A 73 7.27 15.89 -11.58
CA ASP A 73 6.08 15.69 -10.76
C ASP A 73 5.29 16.99 -10.65
N SER A 74 3.97 16.88 -10.49
CA SER A 74 3.15 18.07 -10.24
C SER A 74 3.62 18.72 -8.93
N PRO A 75 3.62 20.08 -8.83
CA PRO A 75 4.16 20.79 -7.67
C PRO A 75 3.50 20.41 -6.34
N LYS A 76 2.33 19.75 -6.37
CA LYS A 76 1.62 19.26 -5.18
C LYS A 76 2.15 17.93 -4.63
N CYS A 77 2.67 17.04 -5.47
CA CYS A 77 3.16 15.72 -5.03
C CYS A 77 4.66 15.55 -5.22
N SER A 78 5.37 16.56 -5.73
CA SER A 78 6.82 16.56 -5.94
C SER A 78 7.62 16.36 -4.66
N GLN A 79 7.05 16.71 -3.50
CA GLN A 79 7.70 16.52 -2.20
C GLN A 79 7.58 15.08 -1.67
N ALA A 80 6.73 14.25 -2.26
CA ALA A 80 6.59 12.85 -1.86
C ALA A 80 7.79 11.99 -2.31
N GLY A 81 8.61 12.46 -3.23
CA GLY A 81 9.65 11.66 -3.84
C GLY A 81 9.17 10.92 -5.09
N ARG A 82 10.13 10.61 -5.97
CA ARG A 82 9.86 10.16 -7.34
C ARG A 82 9.35 8.72 -7.42
N ILE A 83 9.59 7.92 -6.37
CA ILE A 83 9.23 6.50 -6.33
C ILE A 83 7.71 6.30 -6.42
N HIS A 84 6.90 7.20 -5.82
CA HIS A 84 5.43 7.10 -5.89
C HIS A 84 4.90 7.21 -7.32
N SER A 85 5.56 7.98 -8.20
CA SER A 85 5.15 8.08 -9.60
C SER A 85 5.30 6.76 -10.35
N GLU A 86 6.31 5.95 -10.01
CA GLU A 86 6.51 4.62 -10.60
C GLU A 86 5.39 3.66 -10.19
N PHE A 87 4.93 3.72 -8.94
CA PHE A 87 3.75 2.95 -8.52
C PHE A 87 2.50 3.30 -9.34
N GLY A 88 2.29 4.57 -9.69
CA GLY A 88 1.16 4.96 -10.53
C GLY A 88 1.24 4.39 -11.95
N VAL A 89 2.44 4.34 -12.52
CA VAL A 89 2.69 3.71 -13.83
C VAL A 89 2.44 2.20 -13.74
N GLU A 90 3.04 1.53 -12.75
CA GLU A 90 2.90 0.09 -12.52
C GLU A 90 1.43 -0.29 -12.28
N PHE A 91 0.71 0.45 -11.44
CA PHE A 91 -0.72 0.25 -11.17
C PHE A 91 -1.54 0.27 -12.46
N SER A 92 -1.23 1.22 -13.36
CA SER A 92 -1.92 1.38 -14.63
C SER A 92 -1.59 0.27 -15.61
N GLN A 93 -0.41 -0.34 -15.53
CA GLN A 93 -0.02 -1.48 -16.36
C GLN A 93 -0.65 -2.78 -15.84
N ILE A 94 -0.61 -3.01 -14.53
CA ILE A 94 -1.18 -4.20 -13.88
C ILE A 94 -2.68 -4.33 -14.13
N ASN A 95 -3.41 -3.21 -14.07
CA ASN A 95 -4.86 -3.18 -14.25
C ASN A 95 -5.31 -3.02 -15.71
N GLN A 96 -4.39 -3.09 -16.69
CA GLN A 96 -4.81 -3.12 -18.10
C GLN A 96 -5.48 -4.46 -18.42
N PRO A 97 -6.63 -4.44 -19.14
CA PRO A 97 -7.26 -5.67 -19.59
C PRO A 97 -6.32 -6.48 -20.49
N ASP A 98 -6.16 -7.75 -20.16
CA ASP A 98 -5.41 -8.72 -20.96
C ASP A 98 -6.33 -9.90 -21.30
N SER A 99 -6.20 -10.44 -22.51
CA SER A 99 -7.06 -11.53 -22.99
C SER A 99 -6.64 -12.92 -22.48
N ASN A 100 -5.42 -13.05 -21.97
CA ASN A 100 -4.82 -14.34 -21.57
C ASN A 100 -4.81 -14.52 -20.06
N CYS A 101 -4.76 -13.44 -19.28
CA CYS A 101 -4.79 -13.50 -17.83
C CYS A 101 -5.63 -12.39 -17.21
N THR A 102 -6.14 -12.64 -16.00
CA THR A 102 -6.76 -11.62 -15.18
C THR A 102 -5.77 -11.22 -14.10
N LEU A 103 -5.29 -9.99 -14.17
CA LEU A 103 -4.47 -9.37 -13.15
C LEU A 103 -5.17 -8.10 -12.66
N SER A 104 -5.15 -7.91 -11.34
CA SER A 104 -5.75 -6.72 -10.74
C SER A 104 -5.07 -6.39 -9.44
N ILE A 105 -4.98 -5.10 -9.15
CA ILE A 105 -4.55 -4.56 -7.86
C ILE A 105 -5.45 -3.38 -7.50
N ALA A 106 -5.87 -3.32 -6.23
CA ALA A 106 -6.74 -2.27 -5.72
C ALA A 106 -6.21 -1.75 -4.39
N ASN A 107 -6.27 -0.44 -4.21
CA ASN A 107 -5.89 0.22 -2.95
C ASN A 107 -7.06 1.03 -2.39
N ARG A 108 -7.14 1.13 -1.07
CA ARG A 108 -8.09 2.01 -0.38
C ARG A 108 -7.56 2.44 0.98
N LEU A 109 -7.91 3.66 1.36
CA LEU A 109 -7.71 4.18 2.71
C LEU A 109 -9.05 4.19 3.43
N TYR A 110 -9.08 3.71 4.67
CA TYR A 110 -10.21 3.87 5.57
C TYR A 110 -9.74 4.71 6.75
N GLY A 111 -10.25 5.93 6.89
CA GLY A 111 -9.81 6.86 7.93
C GLY A 111 -10.95 7.20 8.90
N THR A 112 -10.58 7.47 10.15
CA THR A 112 -11.55 7.84 11.18
C THR A 112 -12.27 9.14 10.83
N LYS A 113 -13.57 9.21 11.17
CA LYS A 113 -14.39 10.42 11.05
C LYS A 113 -14.02 11.54 12.04
N THR A 114 -13.21 11.23 13.07
CA THR A 114 -12.94 12.15 14.18
C THR A 114 -11.80 13.14 13.90
N MET A 115 -11.09 12.99 12.78
CA MET A 115 -10.04 13.93 12.37
C MET A 115 -10.04 14.19 10.86
N ALA A 116 -9.45 15.31 10.47
CA ALA A 116 -9.24 15.65 9.07
C ALA A 116 -7.85 15.20 8.62
N PHE A 117 -7.78 14.54 7.46
CA PHE A 117 -6.51 14.18 6.82
C PHE A 117 -6.02 15.30 5.90
N HIS A 118 -4.71 15.46 5.80
CA HIS A 118 -4.12 16.48 4.92
C HIS A 118 -4.54 16.26 3.46
N GLN A 119 -5.15 17.28 2.86
CA GLN A 119 -5.68 17.19 1.49
C GLN A 119 -4.58 16.85 0.46
N GLN A 120 -3.35 17.31 0.71
CA GLN A 120 -2.20 16.97 -0.13
C GLN A 120 -1.91 15.46 -0.12
N TYR A 121 -1.89 14.84 1.06
CA TYR A 121 -1.71 13.39 1.20
C TYR A 121 -2.80 12.62 0.46
N LEU A 122 -4.08 12.99 0.67
CA LEU A 122 -5.22 12.35 -0.01
C LEU A 122 -5.12 12.47 -1.53
N SER A 123 -4.76 13.66 -2.03
CA SER A 123 -4.62 13.91 -3.47
C SER A 123 -3.48 13.10 -4.09
N CYS A 124 -2.36 12.96 -3.38
CA CYS A 124 -1.23 12.18 -3.87
C CYS A 124 -1.48 10.67 -3.76
N SER A 125 -2.18 10.22 -2.71
CA SER A 125 -2.62 8.83 -2.54
C SER A 125 -3.56 8.39 -3.67
N GLU A 126 -4.57 9.21 -3.98
CA GLU A 126 -5.47 8.93 -5.10
C GLU A 126 -4.73 8.96 -6.44
N LYS A 127 -3.83 9.93 -6.66
CA LYS A 127 -3.09 10.06 -7.91
C LYS A 127 -2.21 8.84 -8.20
N TRP A 128 -1.41 8.42 -7.23
CA TRP A 128 -0.35 7.43 -7.45
C TRP A 128 -0.75 6.00 -7.12
N TYR A 129 -1.69 5.84 -6.20
CA TYR A 129 -2.11 4.52 -5.73
C TYR A 129 -3.55 4.18 -6.10
N GLN A 130 -4.30 5.13 -6.69
CA GLN A 130 -5.76 5.04 -6.86
C GLN A 130 -6.48 4.75 -5.54
N ALA A 131 -5.85 5.15 -4.43
CA ALA A 131 -6.30 4.88 -3.08
C ALA A 131 -7.10 6.08 -2.56
N ARG A 132 -8.43 6.01 -2.74
CA ARG A 132 -9.36 6.99 -2.19
C ARG A 132 -9.59 6.74 -0.70
N LEU A 133 -9.80 7.84 0.03
CA LEU A 133 -10.26 7.79 1.41
C LEU A 133 -11.76 7.47 1.46
N GLN A 134 -12.10 6.48 2.28
CA GLN A 134 -13.43 6.26 2.79
C GLN A 134 -13.43 6.58 4.29
N THR A 135 -14.20 7.60 4.66
CA THR A 135 -14.40 7.93 6.07
C THR A 135 -15.26 6.87 6.74
N VAL A 136 -14.80 6.36 7.89
CA VAL A 136 -15.48 5.32 8.68
C VAL A 136 -15.50 5.68 10.16
N ASP A 137 -16.30 4.93 10.91
CA ASP A 137 -16.49 5.13 12.34
C ASP A 137 -15.92 3.94 13.11
N PHE A 138 -14.63 4.04 13.44
CA PHE A 138 -13.95 3.00 14.21
C PHE A 138 -14.47 2.95 15.65
N GLU A 139 -14.95 4.05 16.23
CA GLU A 139 -15.34 4.13 17.64
C GLU A 139 -16.71 3.54 17.93
N GLN A 140 -17.74 3.93 17.16
CA GLN A 140 -19.12 3.54 17.45
C GLN A 140 -19.62 2.40 16.54
N SER A 141 -18.93 2.16 15.42
CA SER A 141 -19.34 1.16 14.41
C SER A 141 -18.15 0.27 14.01
N THR A 142 -17.34 -0.17 14.97
CA THR A 142 -16.09 -0.91 14.71
C THR A 142 -16.33 -2.20 13.91
N GLU A 143 -17.31 -3.02 14.32
CA GLU A 143 -17.59 -4.29 13.66
C GLU A 143 -18.22 -4.11 12.27
N GLU A 144 -19.08 -3.12 12.11
CA GLU A 144 -19.63 -2.72 10.81
C GLU A 144 -18.51 -2.24 9.89
N THR A 145 -17.61 -1.40 10.39
CA THR A 145 -16.43 -0.91 9.65
C THR A 145 -15.56 -2.08 9.21
N ARG A 146 -15.24 -3.03 10.12
CA ARG A 146 -14.49 -4.24 9.78
C ARG A 146 -15.17 -5.05 8.67
N LYS A 147 -16.49 -5.25 8.76
CA LYS A 147 -17.27 -5.96 7.72
C LYS A 147 -17.24 -5.20 6.39
N THR A 148 -17.35 -3.88 6.41
CA THR A 148 -17.25 -3.04 5.19
C THR A 148 -15.89 -3.20 4.53
N ILE A 149 -14.80 -3.18 5.29
CA ILE A 149 -13.45 -3.34 4.75
C ILE A 149 -13.29 -4.75 4.15
N ASN A 150 -13.68 -5.79 4.89
CA ASN A 150 -13.60 -7.18 4.41
C ASN A 150 -14.44 -7.40 3.15
N ALA A 151 -15.66 -6.89 3.09
CA ALA A 151 -16.52 -7.02 1.91
C ALA A 151 -15.92 -6.32 0.67
N TRP A 152 -15.22 -5.19 0.87
CA TRP A 152 -14.52 -4.53 -0.22
C TRP A 152 -13.33 -5.37 -0.73
N VAL A 153 -12.52 -5.93 0.18
CA VAL A 153 -11.39 -6.81 -0.18
C VAL A 153 -11.88 -8.07 -0.90
N GLU A 154 -12.91 -8.71 -0.36
CA GLU A 154 -13.51 -9.90 -0.94
C GLU A 154 -14.02 -9.62 -2.36
N ASN A 155 -14.67 -8.48 -2.58
CA ASN A 155 -15.08 -8.05 -3.92
C ASN A 155 -13.88 -7.84 -4.85
N LYS A 156 -12.83 -7.14 -4.40
CA LYS A 156 -11.64 -6.85 -5.22
C LYS A 156 -10.79 -8.07 -5.55
N THR A 157 -10.87 -9.11 -4.73
CA THR A 157 -10.16 -10.37 -4.93
C THR A 157 -11.03 -11.46 -5.56
N ASN A 158 -12.20 -11.11 -6.12
CA ASN A 158 -13.14 -12.07 -6.71
C ASN A 158 -13.51 -13.21 -5.75
N GLY A 159 -13.71 -12.90 -4.47
CA GLY A 159 -14.06 -13.83 -3.41
C GLY A 159 -12.90 -14.67 -2.86
N LYS A 160 -11.66 -14.44 -3.32
CA LYS A 160 -10.50 -15.26 -2.90
C LYS A 160 -9.99 -14.92 -1.51
N VAL A 161 -10.05 -13.64 -1.12
CA VAL A 161 -9.66 -13.18 0.22
C VAL A 161 -10.90 -12.71 0.94
N ALA A 162 -11.51 -13.64 1.69
CA ALA A 162 -12.62 -13.34 2.58
C ALA A 162 -12.09 -13.12 4.01
N ASN A 163 -12.74 -12.24 4.76
CA ASN A 163 -12.42 -11.98 6.17
C ASN A 163 -10.95 -11.61 6.45
N LEU A 164 -10.34 -10.75 5.63
CA LEU A 164 -8.96 -10.27 5.81
C LEU A 164 -8.68 -9.86 7.26
N PHE A 165 -9.57 -9.06 7.84
CA PHE A 165 -9.53 -8.71 9.26
C PHE A 165 -10.46 -9.61 10.09
N GLY A 166 -9.86 -10.35 11.01
CA GLY A 166 -10.56 -11.12 12.03
C GLY A 166 -11.29 -10.22 13.03
N LYS A 167 -12.16 -10.83 13.86
CA LYS A 167 -12.81 -10.10 14.96
C LYS A 167 -11.74 -9.48 15.86
N SER A 168 -12.01 -8.27 16.36
CA SER A 168 -11.11 -7.54 17.25
C SER A 168 -9.75 -7.13 16.66
N THR A 169 -9.49 -7.35 15.36
CA THR A 169 -8.26 -6.86 14.71
C THR A 169 -8.30 -5.35 14.45
N ILE A 170 -9.50 -4.80 14.24
CA ILE A 170 -9.74 -3.36 14.17
C ILE A 170 -10.35 -2.94 15.50
N ASP A 171 -9.83 -1.86 16.07
CA ASP A 171 -10.19 -1.39 17.40
C ASP A 171 -10.78 0.03 17.36
N PRO A 172 -11.51 0.46 18.41
CA PRO A 172 -12.04 1.82 18.52
C PRO A 172 -11.02 2.96 18.41
N SER A 173 -9.76 2.73 18.79
CA SER A 173 -8.68 3.71 18.69
C SER A 173 -7.99 3.76 17.33
N SER A 174 -8.40 2.89 16.38
CA SER A 174 -7.86 2.86 15.02
C SER A 174 -8.08 4.20 14.31
N VAL A 175 -7.02 4.77 13.75
CA VAL A 175 -7.06 6.06 13.05
C VAL A 175 -7.19 5.88 11.55
N MET A 176 -6.42 4.95 10.98
CA MET A 176 -6.43 4.65 9.55
C MET A 176 -6.11 3.18 9.31
N VAL A 177 -6.81 2.57 8.36
CA VAL A 177 -6.49 1.27 7.78
C VAL A 177 -6.18 1.46 6.30
N LEU A 178 -4.97 1.09 5.87
CA LEU A 178 -4.56 1.08 4.48
C LEU A 178 -4.66 -0.34 3.94
N VAL A 179 -5.33 -0.53 2.82
CA VAL A 179 -5.60 -1.85 2.25
C VAL A 179 -5.10 -1.90 0.82
N ASN A 180 -4.33 -2.94 0.52
CA ASN A 180 -4.02 -3.40 -0.83
C ASN A 180 -4.64 -4.80 -1.03
N ALA A 181 -5.22 -5.05 -2.21
CA ALA A 181 -5.91 -6.29 -2.55
C ALA A 181 -5.75 -6.62 -4.04
#